data_AF-A0AA38UET7-F1
#
_entry.id   AF-A0AA38UET7-F1
#
_cell.length_a   1.000
_cell.length_b   1.000
_cell.length_c   1.000
_cell.angle_alpha   90.00
_cell.angle_beta   90.00
_cell.angle_gamma   90.00
#
_symmetry.space_group_name_H-M   'P 1'
#
loop_
_entity.id
_entity.type
_entity.pdbx_description
1 polymer ?
#
loop_
_entity_poly.entity_id
_entity_poly.type
_entity_poly.pdbx_seq_one_letter_code
_entity_poly.pdbx_strand_id
1 'polypeptide(L)'
;MPRSSLLASMEPLDVLFRHFHVVKTSLTPGTPLPSYFDMPITKDAHMPSHALALYQSTTTPFIQPLIVPIDADKYNNGFRVDILPPAVPGSLSPVPYSHPNSGTPTISLPVISISVPHIASIPLLLLFGLGLETQTNHLALHLLPPQVISEFPNSAEMARQMSLLTEDEFQQRVKYNQGMWKNVLALGIKDSNIVELIQTAWNVTAEARRLRHFR
;
A
#
# COMPACT_ATOMS: atom_id res chain seq x y z
N MET A 1 5.89 -6.14 -25.49
CA MET A 1 5.73 -4.69 -25.20
C MET A 1 5.87 -4.49 -23.71
N PRO A 2 6.69 -3.53 -23.23
CA PRO A 2 6.78 -3.25 -21.80
C PRO A 2 5.41 -2.75 -21.32
N ARG A 3 4.87 -3.40 -20.28
CA ARG A 3 3.59 -3.01 -19.67
C ARG A 3 3.80 -1.62 -19.04
N SER A 4 3.04 -0.63 -19.51
CA SER A 4 3.05 0.71 -18.90
C SER A 4 2.58 0.60 -17.44
N SER A 5 3.33 1.18 -16.50
CA SER A 5 2.93 1.19 -15.09
C SER A 5 1.63 1.98 -14.92
N LEU A 6 0.71 1.44 -14.11
CA LEU A 6 -0.54 2.11 -13.79
C LEU A 6 -0.32 3.30 -12.83
N LEU A 7 0.77 3.29 -12.06
CA LEU A 7 1.16 4.40 -11.18
C LEU A 7 1.54 5.68 -11.93
N ALA A 8 1.76 5.61 -13.25
CA ALA A 8 2.00 6.81 -14.06
C ALA A 8 0.76 7.72 -14.18
N SER A 9 -0.45 7.19 -13.92
CA SER A 9 -1.72 7.91 -14.15
C SER A 9 -2.75 7.76 -13.03
N MET A 10 -2.48 6.96 -12.00
CA MET A 10 -3.44 6.63 -10.95
C MET A 10 -2.78 6.60 -9.58
N GLU A 11 -3.56 6.92 -8.55
CA GLU A 11 -3.15 6.77 -7.16
C GLU A 11 -2.98 5.29 -6.78
N PRO A 12 -2.05 4.95 -5.87
CA PRO A 12 -1.74 3.55 -5.55
C PRO A 12 -2.95 2.72 -5.10
N LEU A 13 -3.86 3.33 -4.35
CA LEU A 13 -5.08 2.66 -3.90
C LEU A 13 -5.99 2.28 -5.07
N ASP A 14 -6.17 3.19 -6.03
CA ASP A 14 -7.05 2.94 -7.15
C ASP A 14 -6.44 1.92 -8.13
N VAL A 15 -5.11 1.86 -8.21
CA VAL A 15 -4.40 0.79 -8.94
C VAL A 15 -4.69 -0.59 -8.34
N LEU A 16 -4.72 -0.73 -7.00
CA LEU A 16 -5.09 -1.99 -6.35
C LEU A 16 -6.49 -2.44 -6.77
N PHE A 17 -7.49 -1.58 -6.60
CA PHE A 17 -8.87 -1.90 -6.97
C PHE A 17 -9.01 -2.24 -8.46
N ARG A 18 -8.33 -1.48 -9.33
CA ARG A 18 -8.31 -1.75 -10.78
C ARG A 18 -7.65 -3.07 -11.13
N HIS A 19 -6.57 -3.45 -10.45
CA HIS A 19 -5.87 -4.72 -10.68
C HIS A 19 -6.76 -5.92 -10.36
N PHE A 20 -7.45 -5.86 -9.22
CA PHE A 20 -8.36 -6.90 -8.75
C PHE A 20 -9.76 -6.81 -9.36
N HIS A 21 -9.96 -5.92 -10.33
CA HIS A 21 -11.24 -5.70 -11.02
C HIS A 21 -12.43 -5.46 -10.07
N VAL A 22 -12.20 -4.91 -8.88
CA VAL A 22 -13.23 -4.59 -7.89
C VAL A 22 -13.48 -3.09 -7.83
N VAL A 23 -14.70 -2.71 -7.46
CA VAL A 23 -15.08 -1.33 -7.18
C VAL A 23 -14.63 -0.97 -5.77
N LYS A 24 -14.11 0.25 -5.61
CA LYS A 24 -13.75 0.79 -4.30
C LYS A 24 -15.01 0.97 -3.45
N THR A 25 -15.10 0.20 -2.37
CA THR A 25 -16.23 0.21 -1.45
C THR A 25 -15.74 0.53 -0.04
N SER A 26 -16.46 1.42 0.63
CA SER A 26 -16.19 1.80 2.01
C SER A 26 -17.24 1.19 2.92
N LEU A 27 -16.85 0.83 4.15
CA LEU A 27 -17.81 0.48 5.20
C LEU A 27 -18.74 1.67 5.51
N THR A 28 -19.88 1.41 6.13
CA THR A 28 -20.71 2.49 6.67
C THR A 28 -20.11 2.95 8.00
N PRO A 29 -19.95 4.26 8.25
CA PRO A 29 -19.46 4.74 9.55
C PRO A 29 -20.32 4.21 10.70
N GLY A 30 -19.67 3.72 11.76
CA GLY A 30 -20.34 3.20 12.97
C GLY A 30 -20.81 1.75 12.89
N THR A 31 -20.67 1.06 11.76
CA THR A 31 -20.96 -0.38 11.69
C THR A 31 -19.77 -1.20 12.20
N PRO A 32 -20.01 -2.29 12.96
CA PRO A 32 -18.94 -3.21 13.34
C PRO A 32 -18.31 -3.84 12.09
N LEU A 33 -17.05 -4.25 12.21
CA LEU A 33 -16.36 -4.92 11.12
C LEU A 33 -17.03 -6.28 10.84
N PRO A 34 -17.55 -6.52 9.63
CA PRO A 34 -18.19 -7.79 9.31
C PRO A 34 -17.13 -8.89 9.09
N SER A 35 -17.51 -10.16 9.27
CA SER A 35 -16.64 -11.29 8.95
C SER A 35 -16.42 -11.48 7.44
N TYR A 36 -17.40 -11.06 6.63
CA TYR A 36 -17.35 -11.07 5.18
C TYR A 36 -17.72 -9.69 4.64
N PHE A 37 -17.08 -9.28 3.54
CA PHE A 37 -17.30 -8.00 2.90
C PHE A 37 -17.60 -8.18 1.42
N ASP A 38 -18.71 -7.61 0.98
CA ASP A 38 -19.18 -7.68 -0.38
C ASP A 38 -18.51 -6.59 -1.22
N MET A 39 -17.75 -6.99 -2.22
CA MET A 39 -17.08 -6.11 -3.18
C MET A 39 -17.72 -6.25 -4.55
N PRO A 40 -18.31 -5.18 -5.12
CA PRO A 40 -18.80 -5.20 -6.50
C PRO A 40 -17.62 -5.40 -7.46
N ILE A 41 -17.82 -6.20 -8.50
CA ILE A 41 -16.80 -6.48 -9.52
C ILE A 41 -17.11 -5.77 -10.82
N THR A 42 -16.05 -5.44 -11.56
CA THR A 42 -16.10 -4.85 -12.90
C THR A 42 -15.84 -5.89 -13.99
N LYS A 43 -15.07 -6.94 -13.68
CA LYS A 43 -14.74 -8.05 -14.59
C LYS A 43 -14.50 -9.32 -13.78
N ASP A 44 -14.84 -10.47 -14.37
CA ASP A 44 -14.54 -11.78 -13.80
C ASP A 44 -13.10 -12.22 -14.15
N ALA A 45 -12.11 -11.56 -13.55
CA ALA A 45 -10.70 -11.87 -13.71
C ALA A 45 -9.91 -11.40 -12.48
N HIS A 46 -8.80 -12.08 -12.15
CA HIS A 46 -7.87 -11.70 -11.08
C HIS A 46 -8.57 -11.39 -9.75
N MET A 47 -9.48 -12.27 -9.31
CA MET A 47 -10.26 -12.03 -8.10
C MET A 47 -9.38 -12.04 -6.85
N PRO A 48 -9.58 -11.07 -5.93
CA PRO A 48 -8.93 -11.12 -4.63
C PRO A 48 -9.50 -12.29 -3.82
N SER A 49 -8.71 -12.76 -2.86
CA SER A 49 -9.10 -13.84 -1.96
C SER A 49 -9.67 -13.34 -0.62
N HIS A 50 -9.23 -12.15 -0.18
CA HIS A 50 -9.56 -11.57 1.12
C HIS A 50 -9.74 -10.05 0.99
N ALA A 51 -10.41 -9.47 1.97
CA ALA A 51 -10.45 -8.04 2.19
C ALA A 51 -9.64 -7.70 3.46
N LEU A 52 -8.59 -6.88 3.34
CA LEU A 52 -7.88 -6.37 4.52
C LEU A 52 -8.58 -5.13 5.05
N ALA A 53 -8.90 -5.13 6.34
CA ALA A 53 -9.32 -3.96 7.08
C ALA A 53 -8.11 -3.37 7.83
N LEU A 54 -7.61 -2.24 7.32
CA LEU A 54 -6.41 -1.60 7.83
C LEU A 54 -6.77 -0.52 8.85
N TYR A 55 -6.20 -0.63 10.05
CA TYR A 55 -6.31 0.38 11.11
C TYR A 55 -4.95 1.02 11.35
N GLN A 56 -4.90 2.34 11.57
CA GLN A 56 -3.64 2.97 11.96
C GLN A 56 -3.38 2.76 13.46
N SER A 57 -2.19 2.28 13.82
CA SER A 57 -1.88 1.87 15.22
C SER A 57 -1.99 2.98 16.26
N THR A 58 -1.90 4.24 15.84
CA THR A 58 -1.94 5.41 16.74
C THR A 58 -3.31 6.06 16.86
N THR A 59 -4.32 5.57 16.12
CA THR A 59 -5.65 6.19 16.07
C THR A 59 -6.63 5.47 16.98
N THR A 60 -7.58 6.23 17.53
CA THR A 60 -8.68 5.70 18.34
C THR A 60 -9.54 4.74 17.51
N PRO A 61 -10.18 3.74 18.14
CA PRO A 61 -10.93 2.67 17.46
C PRO A 61 -12.18 3.15 16.68
N PHE A 62 -12.48 4.44 16.72
CA PHE A 62 -13.62 5.05 16.03
C PHE A 62 -13.32 5.49 14.60
N ILE A 63 -12.05 5.42 14.15
CA ILE A 63 -11.70 5.73 12.77
C ILE A 63 -12.00 4.53 11.90
N GLN A 64 -12.73 4.78 10.81
CA GLN A 64 -13.10 3.77 9.83
C GLN A 64 -11.85 3.14 9.19
N PRO A 65 -11.77 1.80 9.12
CA PRO A 65 -10.63 1.15 8.49
C PRO A 65 -10.63 1.39 6.98
N LEU A 66 -9.42 1.43 6.40
CA LEU A 66 -9.29 1.34 4.96
C LEU A 66 -9.45 -0.12 4.55
N ILE A 67 -10.46 -0.41 3.73
CA ILE A 67 -10.65 -1.74 3.16
C ILE A 67 -9.86 -1.83 1.85
N VAL A 68 -9.02 -2.86 1.70
CA VAL A 68 -8.28 -3.13 0.46
C VAL A 68 -8.40 -4.59 0.03
N PRO A 69 -8.57 -4.86 -1.28
CA PRO A 69 -8.56 -6.22 -1.80
C PRO A 69 -7.16 -6.82 -1.75
N ILE A 70 -7.05 -8.11 -1.43
CA ILE A 70 -5.79 -8.83 -1.44
C ILE A 70 -5.91 -10.27 -1.92
N ASP A 71 -4.87 -10.74 -2.58
CA ASP A 71 -4.67 -12.14 -2.92
C ASP A 71 -3.66 -12.77 -1.94
N ALA A 72 -4.07 -13.85 -1.29
CA ALA A 72 -3.32 -14.47 -0.21
C ALA A 72 -2.02 -15.10 -0.70
N ASP A 73 -2.01 -15.71 -1.88
CA ASP A 73 -0.82 -16.30 -2.45
C ASP A 73 0.20 -15.22 -2.80
N LYS A 74 -0.24 -14.13 -3.44
CA LYS A 74 0.63 -12.96 -3.70
C LYS A 74 1.16 -12.34 -2.42
N TYR A 75 0.34 -12.23 -1.38
CA TYR A 75 0.77 -11.69 -0.10
C TYR A 75 1.82 -12.60 0.56
N ASN A 76 1.56 -13.90 0.63
CA ASN A 76 2.48 -14.88 1.20
C ASN A 76 3.79 -14.97 0.42
N ASN A 77 3.78 -14.68 -0.89
CA ASN A 77 4.99 -14.58 -1.70
C ASN A 77 5.77 -13.26 -1.48
N GLY A 78 5.07 -12.17 -1.16
CA GLY A 78 5.62 -10.82 -1.03
C GLY A 78 6.10 -10.42 0.37
N PHE A 79 5.44 -10.97 1.39
CA PHE A 79 5.60 -10.56 2.79
C PHE A 79 5.99 -11.74 3.67
N ARG A 80 6.69 -11.44 4.77
CA ARG A 80 7.20 -12.43 5.74
C ARG A 80 6.23 -12.69 6.88
N VAL A 81 5.44 -11.67 7.25
CA VAL A 81 4.47 -11.80 8.33
C VAL A 81 3.25 -12.52 7.79
N ASP A 82 2.91 -13.64 8.42
CA ASP A 82 1.70 -14.37 8.09
C ASP A 82 0.51 -13.74 8.80
N ILE A 83 -0.33 -13.03 8.03
CA ILE A 83 -1.57 -12.40 8.54
C ILE A 83 -2.81 -13.08 7.96
N LEU A 84 -2.67 -13.86 6.89
CA LEU A 84 -3.78 -14.42 6.15
C LEU A 84 -3.89 -15.90 6.47
N PRO A 85 -5.07 -16.40 6.90
CA PRO A 85 -5.23 -17.83 7.06
C PRO A 85 -4.92 -18.53 5.71
N PRO A 86 -4.28 -19.70 5.73
CA PRO A 86 -4.01 -20.44 4.51
C PRO A 86 -5.33 -20.70 3.79
N ALA A 87 -5.36 -20.48 2.48
CA ALA A 87 -6.52 -20.83 1.66
C ALA A 87 -6.82 -22.33 1.86
N VAL A 88 -8.09 -22.66 2.09
CA VAL A 88 -8.50 -24.06 2.26
C VAL A 88 -8.11 -24.82 0.98
N PRO A 89 -7.42 -25.96 1.06
CA PRO A 89 -7.06 -26.74 -0.12
C PRO A 89 -8.31 -27.05 -0.96
N GLY A 90 -8.31 -26.64 -2.23
CA GLY A 90 -9.47 -26.76 -3.13
C GLY A 90 -10.45 -25.58 -3.10
N SER A 91 -10.19 -24.53 -2.31
CA SER A 91 -10.91 -23.27 -2.38
C SER A 91 -10.71 -22.65 -3.75
N LEU A 92 -11.79 -22.62 -4.54
CA LEU A 92 -11.82 -21.88 -5.80
C LEU A 92 -11.81 -20.37 -5.49
N SER A 93 -11.38 -19.55 -6.47
CA SER A 93 -11.58 -18.10 -6.42
C SER A 93 -13.03 -17.77 -6.06
N PRO A 94 -13.30 -16.65 -5.35
CA PRO A 94 -14.66 -16.32 -4.95
C PRO A 94 -15.55 -16.23 -6.17
N VAL A 95 -16.71 -16.90 -6.09
CA VAL A 95 -17.65 -16.98 -7.20
C VAL A 95 -18.51 -15.71 -7.22
N PRO A 96 -18.54 -14.96 -8.34
CA PRO A 96 -19.41 -13.82 -8.45
C PRO A 96 -20.89 -14.21 -8.34
N TYR A 97 -21.67 -13.42 -7.60
CA TYR A 97 -23.12 -13.52 -7.53
C TYR A 97 -23.77 -12.17 -7.81
N SER A 98 -25.03 -12.19 -8.25
CA SER A 98 -25.81 -10.96 -8.39
C SER A 98 -26.29 -10.49 -7.03
N HIS A 99 -25.82 -9.33 -6.57
CA HIS A 99 -26.18 -8.80 -5.25
C HIS A 99 -27.70 -8.49 -5.18
N PRO A 100 -28.42 -8.93 -4.13
CA PRO A 100 -29.89 -8.99 -4.12
C PRO A 100 -30.57 -7.63 -4.26
N ASN A 101 -29.96 -6.55 -3.77
CA ASN A 101 -30.57 -5.22 -3.77
C ASN A 101 -30.23 -4.39 -5.03
N SER A 102 -29.12 -4.69 -5.69
CA SER A 102 -28.55 -3.85 -6.76
C SER A 102 -28.45 -4.56 -8.11
N GLY A 103 -28.54 -5.90 -8.12
CA GLY A 103 -28.27 -6.73 -9.31
C GLY A 103 -26.81 -6.70 -9.77
N THR A 104 -25.93 -5.98 -9.06
CA THR A 104 -24.52 -5.83 -9.45
C THR A 104 -23.76 -7.12 -9.20
N PRO A 105 -22.91 -7.58 -10.15
CA PRO A 105 -22.05 -8.72 -9.92
C PRO A 105 -21.08 -8.37 -8.78
N THR A 106 -21.03 -9.24 -7.78
CA THR A 106 -20.37 -8.99 -6.48
C THR A 106 -19.70 -10.27 -6.00
N ILE A 107 -18.58 -10.13 -5.30
CA ILE A 107 -17.91 -11.22 -4.59
C ILE A 107 -17.96 -10.94 -3.09
N SER A 108 -18.10 -12.01 -2.29
CA SER A 108 -18.03 -11.90 -0.83
C SER A 108 -16.69 -12.43 -0.35
N LEU A 109 -15.93 -11.60 0.37
CA LEU A 109 -14.57 -11.88 0.78
C LEU A 109 -14.46 -11.97 2.30
N PRO A 110 -13.74 -12.95 2.87
CA PRO A 110 -13.40 -12.94 4.29
C PRO A 110 -12.58 -11.69 4.64
N VAL A 111 -12.95 -11.04 5.75
CA VAL A 111 -12.30 -9.81 6.22
C VAL A 111 -11.26 -10.13 7.26
N ILE A 112 -10.04 -9.62 7.05
CA ILE A 112 -8.93 -9.75 8.01
C ILE A 112 -8.54 -8.36 8.50
N SER A 113 -8.65 -8.13 9.81
CA SER A 113 -8.26 -6.86 10.43
C SER A 113 -6.79 -6.86 10.81
N ILE A 114 -6.05 -5.82 10.42
CA ILE A 114 -4.67 -5.60 10.87
C ILE A 114 -4.43 -4.15 11.29
N SER A 115 -3.54 -3.96 12.26
CA SER A 115 -3.03 -2.65 12.62
C SER A 115 -1.71 -2.37 11.92
N VAL A 116 -1.61 -1.20 11.30
CA VAL A 116 -0.41 -0.77 10.55
C VAL A 116 0.11 0.57 11.09
N PRO A 117 1.44 0.76 11.15
CA PRO A 117 2.03 2.01 11.61
C PRO A 117 1.58 3.26 10.83
N HIS A 118 1.36 3.14 9.52
CA HIS A 118 0.99 4.28 8.67
C HIS A 118 0.08 3.86 7.51
N ILE A 119 -1.22 4.17 7.58
CA ILE A 119 -2.20 3.64 6.64
C ILE A 119 -2.01 4.16 5.21
N ALA A 120 -1.60 5.42 5.05
CA ALA A 120 -1.52 6.08 3.75
C ALA A 120 -0.40 5.54 2.85
N SER A 121 0.62 4.86 3.40
CA SER A 121 1.68 4.23 2.61
C SER A 121 1.43 2.76 2.29
N ILE A 122 0.43 2.12 2.92
CA ILE A 122 0.11 0.70 2.69
C ILE A 122 -0.27 0.41 1.23
N PRO A 123 -1.13 1.20 0.55
CA PRO A 123 -1.52 0.87 -0.81
C PRO A 123 -0.32 0.77 -1.76
N LEU A 124 0.61 1.73 -1.68
CA LEU A 124 1.85 1.69 -2.45
C LEU A 124 2.70 0.48 -2.08
N LEU A 125 2.81 0.18 -0.78
CA LEU A 125 3.57 -0.96 -0.31
C LEU A 125 3.01 -2.31 -0.80
N LEU A 126 1.68 -2.45 -0.82
CA LEU A 126 1.00 -3.63 -1.31
C LEU A 126 1.22 -3.81 -2.81
N LEU A 127 1.19 -2.74 -3.63
CA LEU A 127 1.46 -2.87 -5.06
C LEU A 127 2.81 -3.51 -5.35
N PHE A 128 3.86 -3.06 -4.66
CA PHE A 128 5.20 -3.57 -4.82
C PHE A 128 5.39 -4.94 -4.14
N GLY A 129 4.91 -5.10 -2.90
CA GLY A 129 5.03 -6.35 -2.16
C GLY A 129 4.28 -7.51 -2.82
N LEU A 130 3.09 -7.28 -3.37
CA LEU A 130 2.31 -8.29 -4.08
C LEU A 130 2.81 -8.57 -5.51
N GLY A 131 3.85 -7.87 -5.97
CA GLY A 131 4.37 -7.97 -7.33
C GLY A 131 3.41 -7.47 -8.40
N LEU A 132 2.51 -6.53 -8.06
CA LEU A 132 1.57 -5.90 -9.02
C LEU A 132 2.23 -4.73 -9.74
N GLU A 133 3.20 -4.09 -9.07
CA GLU A 133 4.11 -3.12 -9.64
C GLU A 133 5.56 -3.59 -9.44
N THR A 134 6.35 -3.49 -10.49
CA THR A 134 7.76 -3.94 -10.51
C THR A 134 8.72 -2.81 -10.88
N GLN A 135 8.21 -1.66 -11.33
CA GLN A 135 9.01 -0.52 -11.74
C GLN A 135 9.40 0.33 -10.53
N THR A 136 10.57 0.05 -9.98
CA THR A 136 11.12 0.73 -8.79
C THR A 136 11.29 2.24 -8.96
N ASN A 137 11.40 2.74 -10.21
CA ASN A 137 11.42 4.18 -10.50
C ASN A 137 10.14 4.88 -9.99
N HIS A 138 8.97 4.24 -10.10
CA HIS A 138 7.73 4.78 -9.57
C HIS A 138 7.73 4.81 -8.04
N LEU A 139 8.31 3.79 -7.40
CA LEU A 139 8.49 3.79 -5.94
C LEU A 139 9.35 4.98 -5.50
N ALA A 140 10.47 5.23 -6.18
CA ALA A 140 11.35 6.35 -5.89
C ALA A 140 10.62 7.70 -6.00
N LEU A 141 9.85 7.92 -7.07
CA LEU A 141 9.08 9.15 -7.29
C LEU A 141 8.01 9.41 -6.22
N HIS A 142 7.43 8.35 -5.65
CA HIS A 142 6.50 8.50 -4.52
C HIS A 142 7.20 8.82 -3.19
N LEU A 143 8.45 8.39 -3.00
CA LEU A 143 9.19 8.59 -1.75
C LEU A 143 9.99 9.89 -1.73
N LEU A 144 10.57 10.28 -2.86
CA LEU A 144 11.49 11.39 -2.98
C LEU A 144 11.05 12.36 -4.08
N PRO A 145 11.23 13.68 -3.90
CA PRO A 145 11.01 14.66 -4.96
C PRO A 145 11.96 14.45 -6.15
N PRO A 146 11.57 14.83 -7.38
CA PRO A 146 12.43 14.71 -8.57
C PRO A 146 13.80 15.37 -8.41
N GLN A 147 13.86 16.56 -7.80
CA GLN A 147 15.11 17.28 -7.53
C GLN A 147 16.02 16.59 -6.51
N VAL A 148 15.49 15.66 -5.70
CA VAL A 148 16.30 14.83 -4.82
C VAL A 148 16.80 13.60 -5.58
N ILE A 149 15.96 13.04 -6.46
CA ILE A 149 16.31 11.87 -7.28
C ILE A 149 17.40 12.20 -8.31
N SER A 150 17.43 13.42 -8.85
CA SER A 150 18.46 13.85 -9.82
C SER A 150 19.89 13.75 -9.28
N GLU A 151 20.06 13.78 -7.96
CA GLU A 151 21.37 13.73 -7.30
C GLU A 151 21.83 12.30 -7.00
N PHE A 152 21.02 11.29 -7.36
CA PHE A 152 21.39 9.90 -7.18
C PHE A 152 22.67 9.57 -7.98
N PRO A 153 23.65 8.82 -7.41
CA PRO A 153 23.62 8.11 -6.13
C PRO A 153 24.23 8.87 -4.93
N ASN A 154 24.47 10.18 -5.04
CA ASN A 154 25.13 10.96 -3.99
C ASN A 154 24.17 11.27 -2.83
N SER A 155 24.08 10.38 -1.84
CA SER A 155 23.16 10.52 -0.70
C SER A 155 23.32 11.81 0.11
N ALA A 156 24.53 12.38 0.17
CA ALA A 156 24.78 13.63 0.87
C ALA A 156 24.13 14.81 0.13
N GLU A 157 24.26 14.84 -1.20
CA GLU A 157 23.64 15.86 -2.05
C GLU A 157 22.12 15.68 -2.10
N MET A 158 21.63 14.45 -2.17
CA MET A 158 20.20 14.14 -2.03
C MET A 158 19.63 14.69 -0.70
N ALA A 159 20.31 14.45 0.42
CA ALA A 159 19.90 14.97 1.73
C ALA A 159 19.95 16.50 1.79
N ARG A 160 20.94 17.13 1.13
CA ARG A 160 21.03 18.58 1.00
C ARG A 160 19.82 19.12 0.24
N GLN A 161 19.50 18.60 -0.94
CA GLN A 161 18.32 19.02 -1.71
C GLN A 161 17.02 18.82 -0.94
N MET A 162 16.88 17.68 -0.26
CA MET A 162 15.74 17.38 0.60
C MET A 162 15.61 18.39 1.76
N SER A 163 16.73 18.87 2.31
CA SER A 163 16.73 19.90 3.35
C SER A 163 16.28 21.28 2.84
N LEU A 164 16.31 21.54 1.53
CA LEU A 164 15.92 22.82 0.93
C LEU A 164 14.43 22.95 0.63
N LEU A 165 13.64 21.89 0.78
CA LEU A 165 12.19 21.93 0.58
C LEU A 165 11.49 22.96 1.48
N THR A 166 10.24 23.28 1.22
CA THR A 166 9.45 24.05 2.21
C THR A 166 9.26 23.24 3.50
N GLU A 167 8.90 23.89 4.61
CA GLU A 167 8.69 23.19 5.89
C GLU A 167 7.53 22.18 5.78
N ASP A 168 6.42 22.58 5.18
CA ASP A 168 5.25 21.71 5.02
C ASP A 168 5.54 20.49 4.15
N GLU A 169 6.17 20.68 2.99
CA GLU A 169 6.56 19.58 2.10
C GLU A 169 7.55 18.63 2.80
N PHE A 170 8.52 19.19 3.52
CA PHE A 170 9.50 18.40 4.24
C PHE A 170 8.85 17.55 5.34
N GLN A 171 7.99 18.15 6.17
CA GLN A 171 7.30 17.42 7.23
C GLN A 171 6.39 16.34 6.67
N GLN A 172 5.68 16.62 5.57
CA GLN A 172 4.87 15.61 4.88
C GLN A 172 5.72 14.43 4.41
N ARG A 173 6.90 14.69 3.83
CA ARG A 173 7.81 13.65 3.36
C ARG A 173 8.45 12.87 4.51
N VAL A 174 8.86 13.53 5.59
CA VAL A 174 9.36 12.89 6.81
C VAL A 174 8.31 11.92 7.35
N LYS A 175 7.07 12.38 7.53
CA LYS A 175 5.97 11.55 8.02
C LYS A 175 5.71 10.36 7.10
N TYR A 176 5.65 10.59 5.80
CA TYR A 176 5.37 9.54 4.82
C TYR A 176 6.49 8.50 4.74
N ASN A 177 7.75 8.92 4.60
CA ASN A 177 8.89 8.01 4.49
C ASN A 177 9.14 7.26 5.80
N GLN A 178 8.98 7.92 6.95
CA GLN A 178 9.03 7.23 8.24
C GLN A 178 7.91 6.19 8.36
N GLY A 179 6.68 6.55 7.97
CA GLY A 179 5.54 5.66 7.98
C GLY A 179 5.73 4.46 7.06
N MET A 180 6.24 4.69 5.85
CA MET A 180 6.62 3.65 4.89
C MET A 180 7.64 2.69 5.50
N TRP A 181 8.74 3.21 6.06
CA TRP A 181 9.78 2.38 6.67
C TRP A 181 9.24 1.55 7.84
N LYS A 182 8.41 2.14 8.70
CA LYS A 182 7.75 1.39 9.79
C LYS A 182 6.87 0.26 9.26
N ASN A 183 6.12 0.48 8.17
CA ASN A 183 5.32 -0.58 7.56
C ASN A 183 6.17 -1.69 6.95
N VAL A 184 7.31 -1.35 6.31
CA VAL A 184 8.27 -2.35 5.81
C VAL A 184 8.75 -3.25 6.95
N LEU A 185 9.11 -2.65 8.09
CA LEU A 185 9.54 -3.40 9.27
C LEU A 185 8.40 -4.22 9.89
N ALA A 186 7.17 -3.68 9.91
CA ALA A 186 6.02 -4.33 10.53
C ALA A 186 5.47 -5.51 9.70
N LEU A 187 5.49 -5.44 8.37
CA LEU A 187 4.94 -6.47 7.47
C LEU A 187 6.03 -7.38 6.88
N GLY A 188 7.29 -6.93 6.90
CA GLY A 188 8.45 -7.69 6.44
C GLY A 188 8.41 -8.00 4.95
N ILE A 189 8.71 -7.02 4.09
CA ILE A 189 8.81 -7.26 2.64
C ILE A 189 9.96 -8.21 2.32
N LYS A 190 9.73 -9.12 1.37
CA LYS A 190 10.73 -10.11 0.93
C LYS A 190 11.69 -9.59 -0.12
N ASP A 191 11.24 -8.72 -1.03
CA ASP A 191 12.07 -8.14 -2.08
C ASP A 191 13.11 -7.16 -1.50
N SER A 192 14.39 -7.52 -1.59
CA SER A 192 15.49 -6.72 -1.07
C SER A 192 15.66 -5.39 -1.80
N ASN A 193 15.41 -5.33 -3.11
CA ASN A 193 15.55 -4.09 -3.89
C ASN A 193 14.53 -3.04 -3.44
N ILE A 194 13.29 -3.48 -3.19
CA ILE A 194 12.24 -2.60 -2.65
C ILE A 194 12.63 -2.10 -1.25
N VAL A 195 13.12 -2.99 -0.39
CA VAL A 195 13.55 -2.64 0.97
C VAL A 195 14.71 -1.64 0.96
N GLU A 196 15.74 -1.89 0.15
CA GLU A 196 16.92 -1.03 0.03
C GLU A 196 16.57 0.37 -0.49
N LEU A 197 15.66 0.47 -1.47
CA LEU A 197 15.21 1.74 -1.99
C LEU A 197 14.44 2.55 -0.93
N ILE A 198 13.49 1.91 -0.22
CA ILE A 198 12.74 2.56 0.87
C ILE A 198 13.69 2.99 1.99
N GLN A 199 14.65 2.14 2.35
CA GLN A 199 15.66 2.45 3.36
C GLN A 199 16.53 3.65 2.94
N THR A 200 16.93 3.70 1.67
CA THR A 200 17.69 4.83 1.11
C THR A 200 16.90 6.13 1.22
N ALA A 201 15.63 6.13 0.80
CA ALA A 201 14.76 7.30 0.92
C ALA A 201 14.57 7.75 2.38
N TRP A 202 14.42 6.80 3.30
CA TRP A 202 14.36 7.09 4.73
C TRP A 202 15.66 7.69 5.26
N ASN A 203 16.82 7.13 4.91
CA ASN A 203 18.13 7.64 5.34
C ASN A 203 18.39 9.05 4.83
N VAL A 204 18.12 9.32 3.55
CA VAL A 204 18.20 10.66 2.95
C VAL A 204 17.32 11.65 3.71
N THR A 205 16.08 11.24 4.03
CA THR A 205 15.12 12.08 4.77
C THR A 205 15.58 12.35 6.21
N ALA A 206 16.14 11.35 6.88
CA ALA A 206 16.66 11.46 8.24
C ALA A 206 17.89 12.37 8.30
N GLU A 207 18.78 12.28 7.32
CA GLU A 207 19.96 13.14 7.24
C GLU A 207 19.58 14.59 6.90
N ALA A 208 18.65 14.79 5.97
CA ALA A 208 18.10 16.12 5.67
C ALA A 208 17.51 16.79 6.92
N ARG A 209 16.86 16.01 7.80
CA ARG A 209 16.35 16.50 9.08
C ARG A 209 17.48 16.97 10.00
N ARG A 210 18.59 16.24 10.08
CA ARG A 210 19.78 16.67 10.84
C ARG A 210 20.32 17.98 10.30
N LEU A 211 20.49 18.10 8.98
CA LEU A 211 21.01 19.32 8.34
C LEU A 211 20.16 20.56 8.66
N ARG A 212 18.83 20.41 8.76
CA ARG A 212 17.94 21.51 9.16
C ARG A 212 18.10 21.95 10.61
N HIS A 213 18.43 21.02 11.51
CA HIS A 213 18.66 21.36 12.92
C HIS A 213 19.97 22.13 13.14
N PHE A 214 20.91 22.09 12.18
CA PHE A 214 22.19 22.80 12.23
C PHE A 214 22.20 24.12 11.42
N ARG A 215 21.05 24.54 10.88
CA ARG A 215 20.87 25.86 10.25
C ARG A 215 20.23 26.85 11.20
#